data_AF-J9EJW8-F1
#
_entry.id   AF-J9EJW8-F1
#
_cell.length_a   1.000
_cell.length_b   1.000
_cell.length_c   1.000
_cell.angle_alpha   90.00
_cell.angle_beta   90.00
_cell.angle_gamma   90.00
#
_symmetry.space_group_name_H-M   'P 1'
#
loop_
_entity.id
_entity.type
_entity.pdbx_description
1 polymer ?
#
loop_
_entity_poly.entity_id
_entity_poly.type
_entity_poly.pdbx_seq_one_letter_code
_entity_poly.pdbx_strand_id
1 'polypeptide(L)'
;MQGISFYEVKNRDLLAYTRDLIYLMYQMSIGNSIQGDPAIERLVYLRTVLERMRPIEHRMKSHVEKLILLASNVISSDVKTLRPHPERLEVDDESDELGSENDNNEDAVQETKSKKYVPPKLMAVHYNEDEEEVEERKIKRARRRALQSSLIQDLRAQYSEAPEEFQDDSIVKRKKQEDIEKQKYEEDYLIRLQMTKKEKHNKR
;
A
#
# COMPACT_ATOMS: atom_id res chain seq x y z
N MET A 1 29.77 14.04 -12.33
CA MET A 1 30.37 12.70 -12.45
C MET A 1 29.30 11.76 -12.97
N GLN A 2 29.44 11.22 -14.18
CA GLN A 2 28.54 10.19 -14.69
C GLN A 2 28.70 8.96 -13.77
N GLY A 3 27.69 8.65 -12.96
CA GLY A 3 27.71 7.43 -12.15
C GLY A 3 27.79 6.21 -13.07
N ILE A 4 28.57 5.20 -12.69
CA ILE A 4 28.63 3.92 -13.41
C ILE A 4 27.20 3.36 -13.48
N SER A 5 26.78 2.92 -14.67
CA SER A 5 25.43 2.39 -14.87
C SER A 5 25.25 1.09 -14.08
N PHE A 6 24.11 0.93 -13.41
CA PHE A 6 23.81 -0.31 -12.66
C PHE A 6 23.94 -1.57 -13.53
N TYR A 7 23.51 -1.49 -14.79
CA TYR A 7 23.63 -2.59 -15.74
C TYR A 7 25.08 -2.86 -16.16
N GLU A 8 25.93 -1.83 -16.20
CA GLU A 8 27.36 -1.99 -16.47
C GLU A 8 28.05 -2.76 -15.34
N VAL A 9 27.74 -2.43 -14.08
CA VAL A 9 28.22 -3.19 -12.91
C VAL A 9 27.75 -4.65 -12.98
N LYS A 10 26.47 -4.87 -13.26
CA LYS A 10 25.91 -6.23 -13.38
C LYS A 10 26.63 -7.03 -14.47
N ASN A 11 26.85 -6.44 -15.63
CA ASN A 11 27.54 -7.10 -16.74
C ASN A 11 28.99 -7.44 -16.37
N ARG A 12 29.70 -6.53 -15.70
CA ARG A 12 31.06 -6.76 -15.22
C ARG A 12 31.12 -7.92 -14.22
N ASP A 13 30.20 -7.95 -13.26
CA ASP A 13 30.16 -8.98 -12.22
C ASP A 13 29.75 -10.34 -12.81
N LEU A 14 28.86 -10.36 -13.80
CA LEU A 14 28.45 -11.57 -14.51
C LEU A 14 29.59 -12.13 -15.38
N LEU A 15 30.39 -11.26 -16.02
CA LEU A 15 31.62 -11.66 -16.71
C LEU A 15 32.69 -12.20 -15.76
N ALA A 16 32.83 -11.63 -14.57
CA ALA A 16 33.72 -12.16 -13.54
C ALA A 16 33.26 -13.55 -13.08
N TYR A 17 31.95 -13.75 -12.91
CA TYR A 17 31.36 -15.03 -12.52
C TYR A 17 31.61 -16.12 -13.57
N THR A 18 31.38 -15.82 -14.86
CA THR A 18 31.63 -16.79 -15.94
C THR A 18 33.12 -17.09 -16.10
N ARG A 19 34.01 -16.10 -15.91
CA ARG A 19 35.46 -16.32 -15.91
C ARG A 19 35.88 -17.31 -14.83
N ASP A 20 35.47 -17.08 -13.58
CA ASP A 20 35.84 -17.96 -12.46
C ASP A 20 35.23 -19.36 -12.64
N LEU A 21 34.02 -19.46 -13.21
CA LEU A 21 33.40 -20.74 -13.53
C LEU A 21 34.15 -21.52 -14.62
N ILE A 22 34.58 -20.84 -15.70
CA ILE A 22 35.40 -21.45 -16.76
C ILE A 22 36.75 -21.90 -16.21
N TYR A 23 37.37 -21.11 -15.32
CA TYR A 23 38.61 -21.48 -14.67
C TYR A 23 38.47 -22.77 -13.85
N LEU A 24 37.40 -22.90 -13.08
CA LEU A 24 37.12 -24.13 -12.33
C LEU A 24 36.87 -25.32 -13.25
N MET A 25 36.07 -25.14 -14.32
CA MET A 25 35.85 -26.19 -15.32
C MET A 25 37.15 -26.63 -16.01
N TYR A 26 38.06 -25.69 -16.28
CA TYR A 26 39.37 -25.99 -16.82
C TYR A 26 40.20 -26.83 -15.84
N GLN A 27 40.24 -26.48 -14.56
CA GLN A 27 40.93 -27.28 -13.54
C GLN A 27 40.36 -28.69 -13.41
N MET A 28 39.03 -28.81 -13.47
CA MET A 28 38.34 -30.11 -13.50
C MET A 28 38.72 -30.94 -14.71
N SER A 29 38.84 -30.32 -15.89
CA SER A 29 39.22 -31.04 -17.12
C SER A 29 40.65 -31.58 -17.10
N ILE A 30 41.54 -30.96 -16.33
CA ILE A 30 42.93 -31.43 -16.11
C ILE A 30 43.00 -32.54 -15.06
N GLY A 31 41.94 -32.73 -14.27
CA GLY A 31 41.90 -33.68 -13.16
C GLY A 31 42.47 -33.14 -11.85
N ASN A 32 42.66 -31.83 -11.75
CA ASN A 32 43.10 -31.19 -10.51
C ASN A 32 41.94 -31.09 -9.51
N SER A 33 42.24 -31.27 -8.22
CA SER A 33 41.25 -31.03 -7.16
C SER A 33 40.95 -29.54 -7.06
N ILE A 34 39.67 -29.21 -6.96
CA ILE A 34 39.17 -27.84 -6.83
C ILE A 34 39.10 -27.41 -5.35
N GLN A 35 39.30 -28.35 -4.43
CA GLN A 35 39.03 -28.13 -3.02
C GLN A 35 40.04 -27.15 -2.42
N GLY A 36 39.55 -25.98 -1.98
CA GLY A 36 40.36 -24.90 -1.41
C GLY A 36 40.86 -23.87 -2.42
N ASP A 37 40.41 -23.91 -3.68
CA ASP A 37 40.74 -22.88 -4.67
C ASP A 37 40.03 -21.55 -4.33
N PRO A 38 40.74 -20.41 -4.27
CA PRO A 38 40.14 -19.09 -4.03
C PRO A 38 39.06 -18.72 -5.06
N ALA A 39 39.04 -19.37 -6.23
CA ALA A 39 37.97 -19.21 -7.22
C ALA A 39 36.59 -19.58 -6.66
N ILE A 40 36.49 -20.58 -5.76
CA ILE A 40 35.21 -20.95 -5.14
C ILE A 40 34.67 -19.81 -4.27
N GLU A 41 35.53 -19.22 -3.42
CA GLU A 41 35.14 -18.11 -2.54
C GLU A 41 34.69 -16.88 -3.35
N ARG A 42 35.42 -16.55 -4.42
CA ARG A 42 35.02 -15.49 -5.36
C ARG A 42 33.68 -15.79 -6.01
N LEU A 43 33.42 -17.04 -6.40
CA LEU A 43 32.16 -17.45 -7.01
C LEU A 43 30.98 -17.30 -6.04
N VAL A 44 31.16 -17.69 -4.78
CA VAL A 44 30.15 -17.52 -3.72
C VAL A 44 29.89 -16.04 -3.48
N TYR A 45 30.95 -15.23 -3.37
CA TYR A 45 30.80 -13.78 -3.22
C TYR A 45 30.02 -13.16 -4.39
N LEU A 46 30.44 -13.43 -5.64
CA LEU A 46 29.76 -12.92 -6.84
C LEU A 46 28.29 -13.37 -6.90
N ARG A 47 27.99 -14.61 -6.51
CA ARG A 47 26.62 -15.11 -6.42
C ARG A 47 25.79 -14.29 -5.43
N THR A 48 26.31 -14.06 -4.23
CA THR A 48 25.58 -13.27 -3.21
C THR A 48 25.36 -11.82 -3.66
N VAL A 49 26.32 -11.21 -4.34
CA VAL A 49 26.18 -9.86 -4.91
C VAL A 49 25.07 -9.84 -5.96
N LEU A 50 25.09 -10.77 -6.91
CA LEU A 50 24.06 -10.88 -7.96
C LEU A 50 22.66 -11.13 -7.37
N GLU A 51 22.55 -11.93 -6.31
CA GLU A 51 21.27 -12.14 -5.60
C GLU A 51 20.77 -10.86 -4.95
N ARG A 52 21.66 -10.05 -4.35
CA ARG A 52 21.31 -8.75 -3.74
C ARG A 52 20.95 -7.69 -4.78
N MET A 53 21.44 -7.81 -6.01
CA MET A 53 21.09 -6.91 -7.12
C MET A 53 19.67 -7.15 -7.68
N ARG A 54 19.10 -8.36 -7.55
CA ARG A 54 17.76 -8.72 -8.09
C ARG A 54 16.62 -7.77 -7.72
N PRO A 55 16.42 -7.36 -6.45
CA PRO A 55 15.33 -6.45 -6.10
C PRO A 55 15.47 -5.07 -6.76
N ILE A 56 16.70 -4.57 -6.91
CA ILE A 56 16.98 -3.28 -7.58
C ILE A 56 16.68 -3.41 -9.07
N GLU A 57 17.11 -4.51 -9.68
CA GLU A 57 16.82 -4.81 -11.08
C GLU A 57 15.31 -4.89 -11.35
N HIS A 58 14.53 -5.52 -10.46
CA HIS A 58 13.08 -5.59 -10.62
C HIS A 58 12.43 -4.20 -10.63
N ARG A 59 12.86 -3.30 -9.74
CA ARG A 59 12.39 -1.91 -9.72
C ARG A 59 12.79 -1.13 -10.98
N MET A 60 14.01 -1.34 -11.46
CA MET A 60 14.51 -0.68 -12.68
C MET A 60 13.84 -1.21 -13.94
N LYS A 61 13.54 -2.51 -14.01
CA LYS A 61 12.86 -3.14 -15.14
C LYS A 61 11.54 -2.44 -15.45
N SER A 62 10.72 -2.16 -14.43
CA SER A 62 9.47 -1.42 -14.64
C SER A 62 9.69 0.01 -15.16
N HIS A 63 10.80 0.66 -14.80
CA HIS A 63 11.13 1.98 -15.34
C HIS A 63 11.58 1.88 -16.80
N VAL A 64 12.43 0.91 -17.13
CA VAL A 64 12.88 0.63 -18.50
C VAL A 64 11.69 0.26 -19.39
N GLU A 65 10.79 -0.60 -18.94
CA GLU A 65 9.56 -0.97 -19.66
C GLU A 65 8.68 0.25 -19.94
N LYS A 66 8.52 1.17 -18.97
CA LYS A 66 7.81 2.44 -19.18
C LYS A 66 8.50 3.32 -20.20
N LEU A 67 9.83 3.42 -20.16
CA LEU A 67 10.59 4.20 -21.15
C LEU A 67 10.51 3.59 -22.54
N ILE A 68 10.55 2.25 -22.66
CA ILE A 68 10.37 1.54 -23.93
C ILE A 68 8.96 1.79 -24.46
N LEU A 69 7.93 1.72 -23.62
CA LEU A 69 6.55 1.99 -24.00
C LEU A 69 6.36 3.44 -24.47
N LEU A 70 6.99 4.41 -23.80
CA LEU A 70 6.96 5.82 -24.21
C LEU A 70 7.72 6.03 -25.53
N ALA A 71 8.87 5.39 -25.71
CA ALA A 71 9.67 5.51 -26.93
C ALA A 71 9.07 4.77 -28.13
N SER A 72 8.32 3.69 -27.90
CA SER A 72 7.68 2.92 -28.96
C SER A 72 6.44 3.59 -29.55
N ASN A 73 6.01 4.77 -29.03
CA ASN A 73 4.85 5.52 -29.50
C ASN A 73 3.58 4.67 -29.68
N VAL A 74 3.46 3.54 -28.96
CA VAL A 74 2.20 2.79 -28.86
C VAL A 74 1.32 3.50 -27.83
N ILE A 75 0.90 4.71 -28.20
CA ILE A 75 -0.21 5.42 -27.56
C ILE A 75 -1.49 4.72 -28.03
N SER A 76 -1.74 3.53 -27.48
CA SER A 76 -3.05 2.89 -27.55
C SER A 76 -3.57 2.75 -26.13
N SER A 77 -4.28 3.80 -25.71
CA SER A 77 -5.45 3.82 -24.83
C SER A 77 -5.44 3.20 -23.42
N ASP A 78 -4.54 2.29 -23.03
CA ASP A 78 -4.76 1.45 -21.83
C ASP A 78 -3.74 1.57 -20.70
N VAL A 79 -2.73 2.43 -20.82
CA VAL A 79 -1.89 2.75 -19.66
C VAL A 79 -2.56 3.86 -18.86
N LYS A 80 -3.39 3.44 -17.89
CA LYS A 80 -3.93 4.32 -16.84
C LYS A 80 -2.76 4.90 -16.05
N THR A 81 -2.23 6.02 -16.54
CA THR A 81 -1.48 6.92 -15.69
C THR A 81 -2.45 7.34 -14.59
N LEU A 82 -2.22 6.91 -13.35
CA LEU A 82 -2.91 7.43 -12.15
C LEU A 82 -2.44 8.87 -11.85
N ARG A 83 -2.32 9.69 -12.89
CA ARG A 83 -2.13 11.12 -12.78
C ARG A 83 -3.49 11.75 -13.06
N PRO A 84 -3.98 12.64 -12.18
CA PRO A 84 -5.16 13.42 -12.49
C PRO A 84 -4.93 14.17 -13.81
N HIS A 85 -5.82 13.99 -14.79
CA HIS A 85 -5.84 14.76 -16.03
C HIS A 85 -6.98 15.78 -15.93
N PRO A 86 -6.73 16.99 -15.39
CA PRO A 86 -7.77 17.99 -15.16
C PRO A 86 -8.39 18.54 -16.45
N GLU A 87 -7.72 18.39 -17.60
CA GLU A 87 -8.23 18.80 -18.92
C GLU A 87 -9.43 17.96 -19.40
N ARG A 88 -9.71 16.81 -18.77
CA ARG A 88 -10.88 15.96 -19.08
C ARG A 88 -12.07 16.20 -18.15
N LEU A 89 -11.97 17.15 -17.23
CA LEU A 89 -13.05 17.51 -16.32
C LEU A 89 -13.91 18.59 -16.98
N GLU A 90 -14.77 18.19 -17.91
CA GLU A 90 -15.86 19.06 -18.37
C GLU A 90 -16.97 19.00 -17.31
N VAL A 91 -17.20 20.12 -16.65
CA VAL A 91 -18.29 20.32 -15.69
C VAL A 91 -19.44 20.94 -16.49
N ASP A 92 -20.39 20.11 -16.91
CA ASP A 92 -21.60 20.57 -17.59
C ASP A 92 -22.57 21.09 -16.51
N ASP A 93 -22.64 22.41 -16.35
CA ASP A 93 -23.66 23.10 -15.57
C ASP A 93 -24.91 23.22 -16.45
N GLU A 94 -25.68 22.14 -16.56
CA GLU A 94 -27.02 22.18 -17.17
C GLU A 94 -28.11 22.17 -16.08
N SER A 95 -28.45 23.40 -15.66
CA SER A 95 -29.78 23.76 -15.17
C SER A 95 -30.75 23.90 -16.35
N ASP A 96 -31.96 23.34 -16.18
CA ASP A 96 -33.16 23.42 -17.05
C ASP A 96 -33.06 22.62 -18.37
N GLU A 97 -34.06 21.89 -18.87
CA GLU A 97 -35.50 22.13 -18.90
C GLU A 97 -36.26 20.85 -19.34
N LEU A 98 -37.51 20.68 -18.90
CA LEU A 98 -38.42 19.58 -19.24
C LEU A 98 -38.92 19.69 -20.71
N GLY A 99 -39.07 18.56 -21.43
CA GLY A 99 -39.67 18.56 -22.78
C GLY A 99 -40.11 17.18 -23.30
N SER A 100 -41.33 17.14 -23.84
CA SER A 100 -42.22 16.01 -24.18
C SER A 100 -41.81 15.10 -25.36
N GLU A 101 -42.43 13.91 -25.37
CA GLU A 101 -42.48 12.86 -26.40
C GLU A 101 -42.78 13.35 -27.83
N ASN A 102 -42.13 12.78 -28.87
CA ASN A 102 -42.72 11.82 -29.83
C ASN A 102 -41.79 11.46 -31.01
N ASP A 103 -41.74 10.15 -31.27
CA ASP A 103 -41.75 9.38 -32.53
C ASP A 103 -40.98 9.78 -33.82
N ASN A 104 -40.43 8.71 -34.43
CA ASN A 104 -40.07 8.45 -35.83
C ASN A 104 -38.67 8.78 -36.43
N ASN A 105 -38.10 7.67 -36.91
CA ASN A 105 -37.29 7.46 -38.12
C ASN A 105 -35.76 7.63 -38.12
N GLU A 106 -35.14 6.46 -38.29
CA GLU A 106 -34.09 6.07 -39.26
C GLU A 106 -32.71 6.76 -39.25
N ASP A 107 -31.72 5.91 -38.98
CA ASP A 107 -30.34 5.91 -39.50
C ASP A 107 -29.61 7.24 -39.67
N ALA A 108 -28.71 7.55 -38.73
CA ALA A 108 -27.30 7.83 -39.04
C ALA A 108 -26.45 8.03 -37.77
N VAL A 109 -25.21 7.57 -37.86
CA VAL A 109 -24.04 7.90 -37.01
C VAL A 109 -24.06 7.32 -35.58
N GLN A 110 -23.31 6.24 -35.39
CA GLN A 110 -22.85 5.82 -34.07
C GLN A 110 -21.85 6.84 -33.51
N GLU A 111 -22.37 7.94 -32.95
CA GLU A 111 -21.59 8.81 -32.09
C GLU A 111 -21.19 8.03 -30.85
N THR A 112 -19.89 7.89 -30.63
CA THR A 112 -19.30 7.26 -29.45
C THR A 112 -19.54 8.13 -28.23
N LYS A 113 -20.78 8.13 -27.71
CA LYS A 113 -21.10 8.72 -26.41
C LYS A 113 -20.18 8.09 -25.37
N SER A 114 -19.40 8.93 -24.71
CA SER A 114 -18.50 8.54 -23.64
C SER A 114 -19.32 7.79 -22.59
N LYS A 115 -19.00 6.50 -22.37
CA LYS A 115 -19.73 5.66 -21.42
C LYS A 115 -19.56 6.28 -20.03
N LYS A 116 -20.63 6.92 -19.52
CA LYS A 116 -20.72 7.46 -18.15
C LYS A 116 -20.38 6.34 -17.18
N TYR A 117 -19.28 6.48 -16.44
CA TYR A 117 -18.86 5.47 -15.47
C TYR A 117 -19.91 5.36 -14.36
N VAL A 118 -20.50 4.17 -14.22
CA VAL A 118 -21.41 3.84 -13.12
C VAL A 118 -20.62 3.01 -12.10
N PRO A 119 -20.37 3.53 -10.89
CA PRO A 119 -19.72 2.77 -9.84
C PRO A 119 -20.52 1.49 -9.56
N PRO A 120 -19.86 0.33 -9.44
CA PRO A 120 -20.54 -0.91 -9.11
C PRO A 120 -21.23 -0.77 -7.75
N LYS A 121 -22.51 -1.14 -7.70
CA LYS A 121 -23.28 -1.15 -6.46
C LYS A 121 -22.75 -2.28 -5.58
N LEU A 122 -22.02 -1.94 -4.53
CA LEU A 122 -21.56 -2.89 -3.53
C LEU A 122 -22.80 -3.43 -2.79
N MET A 123 -23.17 -4.67 -3.08
CA MET A 123 -24.13 -5.41 -2.27
C MET A 123 -23.40 -6.01 -1.08
N ALA A 124 -24.04 -6.00 0.09
CA ALA A 124 -23.52 -6.69 1.27
C ALA A 124 -23.44 -8.18 0.95
N VAL A 125 -22.22 -8.68 0.75
CA VAL A 125 -21.95 -10.12 0.67
C VAL A 125 -21.91 -10.63 2.11
N HIS A 126 -22.70 -11.66 2.41
CA HIS A 126 -22.62 -12.34 3.69
C HIS A 126 -21.22 -12.93 3.84
N TYR A 127 -20.46 -12.38 4.78
CA TYR A 127 -19.20 -12.96 5.20
C TYR A 127 -19.56 -14.16 6.08
N ASN A 128 -19.32 -15.37 5.58
CA ASN A 128 -19.36 -16.57 6.41
C ASN A 128 -18.10 -16.51 7.29
N GLU A 129 -18.16 -15.68 8.32
CA GLU A 129 -17.18 -15.69 9.38
C GLU A 129 -17.34 -17.05 10.07
N ASP A 130 -16.30 -17.89 10.08
CA ASP A 130 -16.32 -19.14 10.81
C ASP A 130 -16.81 -18.84 12.24
N GLU A 131 -17.79 -19.60 12.74
CA GLU A 131 -18.42 -19.32 14.04
C GLU A 131 -17.37 -19.19 15.16
N GLU A 132 -16.25 -19.87 15.01
CA GLU A 132 -15.07 -19.80 15.87
C GLU A 132 -14.44 -18.39 15.93
N GLU A 133 -14.29 -17.69 14.80
CA GLU A 133 -13.72 -16.34 14.79
C GLU A 133 -14.63 -15.32 15.48
N VAL A 134 -15.94 -15.48 15.31
CA VAL A 134 -16.94 -14.61 15.95
C VAL A 134 -16.89 -14.78 17.47
N GLU A 135 -16.81 -16.02 17.94
CA GLU A 135 -16.69 -16.33 19.37
C GLU A 135 -15.34 -15.85 19.94
N GLU A 136 -14.24 -16.02 19.23
CA GLU A 136 -12.96 -15.48 19.64
C GLU A 136 -12.99 -13.95 19.80
N ARG A 137 -13.62 -13.23 18.86
CA ARG A 137 -13.75 -11.77 18.94
C ARG A 137 -14.62 -11.36 20.12
N LYS A 138 -15.71 -12.09 20.40
CA LYS A 138 -16.55 -11.87 21.60
C LYS A 138 -15.75 -12.11 22.89
N ILE A 139 -14.99 -13.19 22.97
CA ILE A 139 -14.16 -13.52 24.13
C ILE A 139 -13.06 -12.47 24.32
N LYS A 140 -12.37 -12.04 23.26
CA LYS A 140 -11.36 -10.96 23.31
C LYS A 140 -11.97 -9.65 23.80
N ARG A 141 -13.18 -9.29 23.33
CA ARG A 141 -13.91 -8.10 23.79
C ARG A 141 -14.34 -8.22 25.26
N ALA A 142 -14.79 -9.39 25.70
CA ALA A 142 -15.15 -9.65 27.10
C ALA A 142 -13.92 -9.56 28.02
N ARG A 143 -12.78 -10.14 27.61
CA ARG A 143 -11.50 -10.02 28.32
C ARG A 143 -11.03 -8.57 28.45
N ARG A 144 -11.10 -7.79 27.36
CA ARG A 144 -10.76 -6.35 27.40
C ARG A 144 -11.65 -5.58 28.37
N ARG A 145 -12.97 -5.85 28.38
CA ARG A 145 -13.90 -5.23 29.34
C ARG A 145 -13.61 -5.63 30.78
N ALA A 146 -13.28 -6.91 31.02
CA ALA A 146 -12.92 -7.38 32.35
C ALA A 146 -11.65 -6.69 32.86
N LEU A 147 -10.62 -6.57 32.02
CA LEU A 147 -9.38 -5.84 32.33
C LEU A 147 -9.59 -4.33 32.54
N GLN A 148 -10.64 -3.76 31.94
CA GLN A 148 -11.08 -2.38 32.14
C GLN A 148 -12.06 -2.22 33.31
N SER A 149 -12.36 -3.29 34.06
CA SER A 149 -13.14 -3.16 35.28
C SER A 149 -12.34 -2.43 36.36
N SER A 150 -13.03 -1.62 37.17
CA SER A 150 -12.40 -0.78 38.20
C SER A 150 -11.50 -1.59 39.13
N LEU A 151 -11.92 -2.80 39.52
CA LEU A 151 -11.15 -3.67 40.41
C LEU A 151 -9.77 -4.04 39.83
N ILE A 152 -9.70 -4.38 38.54
CA ILE A 152 -8.42 -4.75 37.90
C ILE A 152 -7.55 -3.50 37.69
N GLN A 153 -8.16 -2.35 37.43
CA GLN A 153 -7.44 -1.08 37.32
C GLN A 153 -6.83 -0.66 38.67
N ASP A 154 -7.57 -0.82 39.77
CA ASP A 154 -7.10 -0.51 41.13
C ASP A 154 -5.98 -1.46 41.57
N LEU A 155 -6.10 -2.76 41.26
CA LEU A 155 -5.01 -3.71 41.47
C LEU A 155 -3.77 -3.33 40.65
N ARG A 156 -3.95 -2.97 39.37
CA ARG A 156 -2.82 -2.54 38.52
C ARG A 156 -2.12 -1.29 39.09
N ALA A 157 -2.88 -0.33 39.62
CA ALA A 157 -2.34 0.86 40.24
C ALA A 157 -1.51 0.54 41.50
N GLN A 158 -1.99 -0.36 42.37
CA GLN A 158 -1.28 -0.77 43.60
C GLN A 158 0.07 -1.44 43.33
N TYR A 159 0.19 -2.20 42.25
CA TYR A 159 1.44 -2.89 41.88
C TYR A 159 2.30 -2.10 40.89
N SER A 160 1.82 -0.97 40.35
CA SER A 160 2.61 -0.14 39.46
C SER A 160 3.33 0.96 40.24
N GLU A 161 4.64 1.09 40.03
CA GLU A 161 5.46 2.18 40.58
C GLU A 161 5.39 3.46 39.73
N ALA A 162 4.53 3.48 38.71
CA ALA A 162 4.34 4.63 37.85
C ALA A 162 3.54 5.72 38.59
N PRO A 163 3.92 7.01 38.48
CA PRO A 163 3.20 8.09 39.13
C PRO A 163 1.76 8.21 38.61
N GLU A 164 0.80 8.42 39.51
CA GLU A 164 -0.60 8.67 39.14
C GLU A 164 -0.83 10.13 38.76
N GLU A 165 -1.49 10.34 37.62
CA GLU A 165 -1.94 11.66 37.19
C GLU A 165 -3.25 12.03 37.89
N PHE A 166 -3.16 12.87 38.94
CA PHE A 166 -4.33 13.50 39.55
C PHE A 166 -4.68 14.78 38.77
N GLN A 167 -5.91 14.88 38.29
CA GLN A 167 -6.46 16.10 37.69
C GLN A 167 -7.70 16.54 38.46
N ASP A 168 -7.80 17.85 38.72
CA ASP A 168 -8.80 18.48 39.57
C ASP A 168 -10.21 18.56 38.95
N ASP A 169 -10.37 18.13 37.69
CA ASP A 169 -11.65 18.16 36.99
C ASP A 169 -12.41 16.84 37.13
N SER A 170 -13.37 16.80 38.03
CA SER A 170 -14.32 15.70 38.25
C SER A 170 -15.29 15.42 37.07
N ILE A 171 -15.15 16.15 35.96
CA ILE A 171 -16.06 16.08 34.81
C ILE A 171 -15.59 14.99 33.84
N VAL A 172 -16.13 13.79 34.05
CA VAL A 172 -16.32 12.70 33.08
C VAL A 172 -15.05 12.25 32.33
N LYS A 173 -14.22 11.44 33.01
CA LYS A 173 -13.03 10.74 32.45
C LYS A 173 -13.25 10.13 31.05
N ARG A 174 -14.45 9.62 30.75
CA ARG A 174 -14.81 9.03 29.44
C ARG A 174 -14.81 10.03 28.29
N LYS A 175 -15.39 11.23 28.47
CA LYS A 175 -15.41 12.27 27.43
C LYS A 175 -14.01 12.78 27.12
N LYS A 176 -13.15 12.83 28.15
CA LYS A 176 -11.76 13.22 28.00
C LYS A 176 -10.94 12.20 27.21
N GLN A 177 -11.17 10.90 27.45
CA GLN A 177 -10.54 9.84 26.64
C GLN A 177 -10.93 9.96 25.17
N GLU A 178 -12.20 10.18 24.87
CA GLU A 178 -12.67 10.39 23.48
C GLU A 178 -12.03 11.62 22.82
N ASP A 179 -11.90 12.74 23.55
CA ASP A 179 -11.24 13.95 23.05
C ASP A 179 -9.71 13.73 22.84
N ILE A 180 -9.04 12.95 23.71
CA ILE A 180 -7.61 12.58 23.54
C ILE A 180 -7.42 11.64 22.33
N GLU A 181 -8.30 10.67 22.15
CA GLU A 181 -8.25 9.76 20.99
C GLU A 181 -8.44 10.52 19.67
N LYS A 182 -9.32 11.51 19.65
CA LYS A 182 -9.47 12.42 18.50
C LYS A 182 -8.19 13.19 18.22
N GLN A 183 -7.58 13.79 19.24
CA GLN A 183 -6.32 14.54 19.09
C GLN A 183 -5.21 13.67 18.50
N LYS A 184 -5.01 12.45 19.03
CA LYS A 184 -4.01 11.52 18.51
C LYS A 184 -4.22 11.20 17.03
N TYR A 185 -5.47 10.96 16.63
CA TYR A 185 -5.79 10.72 15.22
C TYR A 185 -5.46 11.94 14.35
N GLU A 186 -5.80 13.15 14.80
CA GLU A 186 -5.49 14.38 14.07
C GLU A 186 -3.97 14.60 13.93
N GLU A 187 -3.19 14.27 14.96
CA GLU A 187 -1.72 14.34 14.94
C GLU A 187 -1.07 13.30 14.02
N ASP A 188 -1.53 12.04 14.11
CA ASP A 188 -0.99 10.93 13.31
C ASP A 188 -1.23 11.13 11.81
N TYR A 189 -2.41 11.64 11.45
CA TYR A 189 -2.82 11.82 10.05
C TYR A 189 -2.71 13.27 9.56
N LEU A 190 -2.34 14.21 10.43
CA LEU A 190 -2.21 15.65 10.15
C LEU A 190 -3.47 16.26 9.51
N ILE A 191 -4.65 15.76 9.86
CA ILE A 191 -5.96 16.19 9.31
C ILE A 191 -6.94 16.40 10.45
N ARG A 192 -7.62 17.55 10.46
CA ARG A 192 -8.62 17.91 11.47
C ARG A 192 -9.98 17.24 11.22
N LEU A 193 -10.58 16.65 12.25
CA LEU A 193 -11.89 16.00 12.13
C LEU A 193 -13.03 17.04 12.27
N GLN A 194 -13.94 17.06 11.30
CA GLN A 194 -15.11 17.94 11.34
C GLN A 194 -16.19 17.34 12.24
N MET A 195 -16.74 18.14 13.15
CA MET A 195 -17.82 17.71 14.04
C MET A 195 -19.17 17.72 13.30
N THR A 196 -19.94 16.65 13.43
CA THR A 196 -21.29 16.60 12.83
C THR A 196 -22.27 17.50 13.59
N LYS A 197 -23.34 17.97 12.91
CA LYS A 197 -24.40 18.78 13.55
C LYS A 197 -25.03 18.06 14.76
N LYS A 198 -25.16 16.72 14.68
CA LYS A 198 -25.70 15.87 15.75
C LYS A 198 -24.77 15.82 16.97
N GLU A 199 -23.46 15.63 16.77
CA GLU A 199 -22.49 15.62 17.87
C GLU A 199 -22.34 16.99 18.52
N LYS A 200 -22.41 18.07 17.73
CA LYS A 200 -22.42 19.45 18.24
C LYS A 200 -23.63 19.71 19.15
N HIS A 201 -24.78 19.10 18.86
CA HIS A 201 -25.95 19.18 19.72
C HIS A 201 -25.78 18.37 21.00
N ASN A 202 -25.21 17.15 20.93
CA ASN A 202 -24.97 16.30 22.10
C ASN A 202 -23.87 16.83 23.05
N LYS A 203 -22.99 17.71 22.58
CA LYS A 203 -21.93 18.34 23.39
C LYS A 203 -22.40 19.62 24.09
N ARG A 204 -23.52 20.20 23.66
CA ARG A 204 -24.19 21.34 24.30
C ARG A 204 -24.95 20.88 25.54
#